data_AF-A0A0F5I484-F1
#
_entry.id   AF-A0A0F5I484-F1
#
_cell.length_a   1.000
_cell.length_b   1.000
_cell.length_c   1.000
_cell.angle_alpha   90.00
_cell.angle_beta   90.00
_cell.angle_gamma   90.00
#
_symmetry.space_group_name_H-M   'P 1'
#
loop_
_entity.id
_entity.type
_entity.pdbx_description
1 polymer ?
#
loop_
_entity_poly.entity_id
_entity_poly.type
_entity_poly.pdbx_seq_one_letter_code
_entity_poly.pdbx_strand_id
1 'polypeptide(L)' 'MVLETIERQMAHYAYHVGQIVYIGKQLKGCHWESLSIPKGKSEEYLRQMLEKYQDT' A
#
# COMPACT_ATOMS: atom_id res chain seq x y z
N MET A 1 -25.13 -3.00 13.96
CA MET A 1 -25.22 -4.31 13.24
C MET A 1 -23.83 -4.95 13.14
N VAL A 2 -23.70 -6.22 12.73
CA VAL A 2 -22.39 -6.90 12.58
C VAL A 2 -21.51 -6.21 11.53
N LEU A 3 -22.08 -5.87 10.37
CA LEU A 3 -21.35 -5.24 9.26
C LEU A 3 -20.72 -3.90 9.66
N GLU A 4 -21.51 -3.00 10.25
CA GLU A 4 -21.06 -1.70 10.75
C GLU A 4 -19.87 -1.81 11.74
N THR A 5 -19.88 -2.83 12.59
CA THR A 5 -18.78 -3.08 13.54
C THR A 5 -17.51 -3.51 12.80
N ILE A 6 -17.65 -4.37 11.79
CA ILE A 6 -16.52 -4.81 10.95
C ILE A 6 -15.94 -3.63 10.18
N GLU A 7 -16.79 -2.79 9.57
CA GLU A 7 -16.36 -1.61 8.82
C GLU A 7 -15.58 -0.63 9.71
N ARG A 8 -16.08 -0.36 10.93
CA ARG A 8 -15.38 0.49 11.90
C ARG A 8 -14.02 -0.09 12.28
N GLN A 9 -13.93 -1.39 12.54
CA GLN A 9 -12.67 -2.03 12.87
C GLN A 9 -11.67 -1.98 11.71
N MET A 10 -12.14 -2.20 10.48
CA MET A 10 -11.31 -2.10 9.28
C MET A 10 -10.72 -0.70 9.12
N ALA A 11 -11.53 0.35 9.28
CA ALA A 11 -11.07 1.73 9.22
C ALA A 11 -10.08 2.07 10.35
N HIS A 12 -10.35 1.58 11.57
CA HIS A 12 -9.46 1.75 12.72
C HIS A 12 -8.08 1.13 12.50
N TYR A 13 -8.02 -0.09 11.95
CA TYR A 13 -6.76 -0.73 11.62
C TYR A 13 -6.02 0.01 10.50
N ALA A 14 -6.72 0.43 9.45
CA ALA A 14 -6.12 1.23 8.38
C ALA A 14 -5.50 2.54 8.93
N TYR A 15 -6.17 3.19 9.89
CA TYR A 15 -5.66 4.40 10.54
C TYR A 15 -4.35 4.14 11.30
N HIS A 16 -4.30 3.10 12.13
CA HIS A 16 -3.09 2.75 12.87
C HIS A 16 -1.93 2.31 11.97
N VAL A 17 -2.22 1.54 10.92
CA VAL A 17 -1.22 1.20 9.90
C VAL A 17 -0.69 2.47 9.22
N GLY A 18 -1.57 3.43 8.92
CA GLY A 18 -1.19 4.73 8.38
C GLY A 18 -0.25 5.51 9.31
N GLN A 19 -0.53 5.54 10.61
CA GLN A 19 0.32 6.19 11.61
C GLN A 19 1.72 5.55 11.67
N ILE A 20 1.79 4.22 11.67
CA ILE A 20 3.06 3.47 11.69
C ILE A 20 3.88 3.77 10.42
N VAL A 21 3.26 3.70 9.25
CA VAL A 21 3.92 4.01 7.97
C VAL A 21 4.39 5.47 7.93
N TYR A 22 3.59 6.40 8.46
CA TYR A 22 3.96 7.81 8.52
C TYR A 22 5.21 8.03 9.37
N ILE A 23 5.25 7.47 10.58
CA ILE A 23 6.43 7.52 11.45
C ILE A 23 7.63 6.87 10.75
N GLY A 24 7.45 5.69 10.15
CA GLY A 24 8.51 5.01 9.41
C GLY A 24 9.09 5.86 8.28
N LYS A 25 8.24 6.57 7.52
CA LYS A 25 8.68 7.52 6.49
C LYS A 25 9.50 8.66 7.06
N GLN A 26 9.08 9.24 8.19
CA GLN A 26 9.86 10.30 8.84
C GLN A 26 11.23 9.81 9.31
N LEU A 27 11.29 8.60 9.88
CA LEU A 27 12.53 8.01 10.38
C LEU A 27 13.51 7.63 9.26
N LYS A 28 13.01 7.14 8.12
CA LYS A 28 13.86 6.72 7.00
C LYS A 28 14.22 7.86 6.04
N GLY A 29 13.38 8.90 5.96
CA GLY A 29 13.59 10.03 5.07
C GLY A 29 13.83 9.58 3.62
N CYS A 30 14.96 9.99 3.04
CA CYS A 30 15.36 9.62 1.69
C CYS A 30 15.63 8.12 1.48
N HIS A 31 15.85 7.36 2.56
CA HIS A 31 16.05 5.91 2.51
C HIS A 31 14.73 5.13 2.64
N TRP A 32 13.58 5.81 2.62
CA TRP A 32 12.29 5.12 2.64
C TRP A 32 12.05 4.42 1.31
N GLU A 33 11.87 3.10 1.38
CA GLU A 33 11.46 2.28 0.25
C GLU A 33 9.94 2.08 0.24
N SER A 34 9.32 2.19 -0.94
CA SER A 34 7.88 1.98 -1.07
C SER A 34 7.51 0.52 -0.76
N LEU A 35 6.58 0.31 0.17
CA LEU A 35 6.07 -1.03 0.55
C LEU A 35 5.09 -1.62 -0.49
N SER A 36 4.86 -0.90 -1.59
CA SER A 36 3.98 -1.24 -2.70
C SER A 36 4.53 -0.55 -3.95
N ILE A 37 3.71 -0.39 -4.99
CA ILE A 37 4.12 0.29 -6.22
C ILE A 37 4.46 1.76 -5.91
N PRO A 38 5.67 2.24 -6.24
CA PRO A 38 6.04 3.63 -6.04
C PRO A 38 5.06 4.59 -6.72
N LYS A 39 4.86 5.77 -6.13
CA LYS A 39 3.93 6.77 -6.67
C LYS A 39 4.31 7.13 -8.12
N GLY A 40 3.34 7.06 -9.03
CA GLY A 40 3.56 7.34 -10.45
C GLY A 40 4.13 6.17 -11.27
N LYS A 41 4.32 4.99 -10.65
CA LYS A 41 4.83 3.79 -11.33
C LYS A 41 3.78 2.72 -11.61
N SER A 42 2.50 3.02 -11.39
CA SER A 42 1.40 2.05 -11.56
C SER A 42 1.28 1.50 -12.98
N GLU A 43 1.35 2.36 -14.00
CA GLU A 43 1.23 1.94 -15.40
C GLU A 43 2.44 1.10 -15.85
N GLU A 44 3.64 1.48 -15.43
CA GLU A 44 4.87 0.74 -15.69
C GLU A 44 4.82 -0.65 -15.05
N TYR A 45 4.42 -0.73 -13.77
CA TYR A 45 4.24 -2.00 -13.07
C TYR A 45 3.18 -2.88 -13.75
N LEU A 46 2.05 -2.31 -14.17
CA LEU A 46 1.01 -3.04 -14.88
C LEU A 46 1.51 -3.62 -16.20
N ARG A 47 2.26 -2.84 -16.99
CA ARG A 47 2.85 -3.31 -18.25
C ARG A 47 3.79 -4.50 -18.00
N GLN A 48 4.70 -4.38 -17.03
CA GLN A 48 5.64 -5.45 -16.67
C GLN A 48 4.90 -6.73 -16.26
N MET A 49 3.79 -6.62 -15.51
CA MET A 49 2.99 -7.78 -15.13
C MET A 49 2.31 -8.42 -16.35
N LEU A 50 1.72 -7.64 -17.24
CA LEU A 50 1.09 -8.17 -18.46
C LEU A 50 2.09 -8.91 -19.35
N GLU A 51 3.27 -8.34 -19.56
CA GLU A 51 4.36 -8.97 -20.32
C GLU A 51 4.80 -10.29 -19.65
N LYS A 52 4.95 -10.31 -18.32
CA LYS A 52 5.34 -11.51 -17.57
C LYS A 52 4.37 -12.68 -17.72
N TYR A 53 3.06 -12.40 -17.84
CA TYR A 53 2.03 -13.42 -17.95
C TYR A 53 1.55 -13.64 -19.40
N GLN A 54 2.11 -12.95 -20.39
CA GLN A 54 1.81 -13.18 -21.80
C GLN A 54 2.40 -14.49 -22.34
N ASP A 55 3.46 -15.00 -21.69
CA ASP A 55 4.17 -16.22 -22.08
C ASP A 55 3.83 -17.46 -21.22
N THR A 56 2.80 -17.37 -20.36
CA THR A 56 2.27 -18.50 -19.56
C THR A 56 0.95 -18.99 -20.14
#